data_AF-A0A1B6MC01-F1
#
_entry.id   AF-A0A1B6MC01-F1
#
_cell.length_a   1.000
_cell.length_b   1.000
_cell.length_c   1.000
_cell.angle_alpha   90.00
_cell.angle_beta   90.00
_cell.angle_gamma   90.00
#
_symmetry.space_group_name_H-M   'P 1'
#
loop_
_entity.id
_entity.type
_entity.pdbx_description
1 polymer ?
#
loop_
_entity_poly.entity_id
_entity_poly.type
_entity_poly.pdbx_seq_one_letter_code
_entity_poly.pdbx_strand_id
1 'polypeptide(L)'
;DPAPKKAADPAPKKAADPAPKKAAGGGKKKSLSKKLPAVPESVLKRRKSRDAKKAIKLKVALKKRGDNFKKRKEIFKRAEKYVKEYRTKERDEIRLARQAKHKGNYYIPAEAKLAFVIRIRGVNQVAPKVRKVLQLFRLKQINNGVFIKLNKATINMLRICEPYITWGYPNLKSVRDLIYKRGFAKIKLQRIPITSNTIIEKKLKKSNIICIEDLIHEVFTVGPNFKYASNFLWPFKLNTPTGGWRKKTTHYVEGGDFGCREDKINHLLKKMV
;
A
#
# COMPACT_ATOMS: atom_id res chain seq x y z
N ASP A 1 -20.72 17.72 42.78
CA ASP A 1 -20.46 19.03 42.14
C ASP A 1 -20.48 18.95 40.62
N PRO A 2 -21.33 19.76 39.96
CA PRO A 2 -21.57 19.68 38.52
C PRO A 2 -20.53 20.47 37.69
N ALA A 3 -20.34 20.01 36.45
CA ALA A 3 -19.38 20.52 35.47
C ALA A 3 -19.70 21.94 34.93
N PRO A 4 -18.68 22.74 34.54
CA PRO A 4 -18.91 24.04 33.91
C PRO A 4 -19.16 23.92 32.39
N LYS A 5 -20.31 24.47 31.97
CA LYS A 5 -20.75 24.68 30.58
C LYS A 5 -19.99 25.85 29.95
N LYS A 6 -19.48 25.69 28.72
CA LYS A 6 -18.99 26.82 27.89
C LYS A 6 -20.08 27.26 26.89
N ALA A 7 -20.22 28.58 26.82
CA ALA A 7 -21.32 29.34 26.22
C ALA A 7 -21.39 29.26 24.69
N ALA A 8 -22.62 29.43 24.19
CA ALA A 8 -22.98 29.53 22.79
C ALA A 8 -23.20 31.02 22.40
N ASP A 9 -22.71 31.41 21.23
CA ASP A 9 -22.88 32.76 20.67
C ASP A 9 -24.32 32.98 20.13
N PRO A 10 -24.87 34.21 20.23
CA PRO A 10 -26.24 34.51 19.85
C PRO A 10 -26.41 34.90 18.36
N ALA A 11 -27.56 34.52 17.81
CA ALA A 11 -28.01 34.77 16.44
C ALA A 11 -28.37 36.24 16.14
N PRO A 12 -28.27 36.70 14.87
CA PRO A 12 -28.62 38.07 14.49
C PRO A 12 -30.13 38.29 14.34
N LYS A 13 -30.60 39.42 14.90
CA LYS A 13 -31.98 39.89 14.94
C LYS A 13 -32.49 40.36 13.57
N LYS A 14 -33.73 39.98 13.22
CA LYS A 14 -34.55 40.56 12.15
C LYS A 14 -34.99 41.98 12.55
N ALA A 15 -34.92 42.93 11.64
CA ALA A 15 -35.55 44.25 11.75
C ALA A 15 -36.61 44.40 10.64
N ALA A 16 -37.76 44.94 11.03
CA ALA A 16 -39.00 45.06 10.26
C ALA A 16 -39.08 46.37 9.43
N ASP A 17 -39.90 46.33 8.38
CA ASP A 17 -40.29 47.47 7.54
C ASP A 17 -41.12 48.52 8.30
N PRO A 18 -41.16 49.78 7.81
CA PRO A 18 -42.39 50.56 7.85
C PRO A 18 -42.78 51.19 6.49
N ALA A 19 -44.11 51.35 6.35
CA ALA A 19 -44.91 51.74 5.19
C ALA A 19 -44.82 53.25 4.79
N PRO A 20 -45.49 53.70 3.69
CA PRO A 20 -45.06 54.83 2.86
C PRO A 20 -45.66 56.19 3.24
N LYS A 21 -44.97 57.30 2.90
CA LYS A 21 -45.51 58.66 2.89
C LYS A 21 -45.54 59.23 1.47
N LYS A 22 -46.71 59.73 1.05
CA LYS A 22 -46.94 60.51 -0.18
C LYS A 22 -46.49 61.97 0.03
N ALA A 23 -45.90 62.57 -1.01
CA ALA A 23 -45.97 64.01 -1.29
C ALA A 23 -45.90 64.23 -2.81
N ALA A 24 -46.80 65.07 -3.32
CA ALA A 24 -46.94 65.45 -4.72
C ALA A 24 -46.05 66.65 -5.08
N GLY A 25 -45.71 66.81 -6.36
CA GLY A 25 -45.13 68.05 -6.90
C GLY A 25 -44.36 67.84 -8.20
N GLY A 26 -44.91 68.32 -9.32
CA GLY A 26 -44.43 68.08 -10.67
C GLY A 26 -43.17 68.83 -11.11
N GLY A 27 -42.55 68.34 -12.18
CA GLY A 27 -41.48 69.01 -12.91
C GLY A 27 -40.88 68.10 -13.98
N LYS A 28 -41.35 68.21 -15.22
CA LYS A 28 -40.72 67.59 -16.40
C LYS A 28 -39.31 68.17 -16.59
N LYS A 29 -38.26 67.36 -16.43
CA LYS A 29 -36.95 67.54 -17.08
C LYS A 29 -36.50 66.24 -17.73
N LYS A 30 -36.23 66.31 -19.04
CA LYS A 30 -35.77 65.21 -19.90
C LYS A 30 -34.36 64.77 -19.52
N SER A 31 -34.16 63.45 -19.64
CA SER A 31 -32.97 62.72 -20.11
C SER A 31 -31.63 62.92 -19.38
N LEU A 32 -31.20 61.88 -18.66
CA LEU A 32 -30.11 60.96 -19.06
C LEU A 32 -29.86 60.00 -17.90
N SER A 33 -30.71 58.97 -17.76
CA SER A 33 -30.29 57.81 -16.97
C SER A 33 -29.15 57.13 -17.75
N LYS A 34 -27.93 57.17 -17.21
CA LYS A 34 -26.83 56.32 -17.69
C LYS A 34 -27.31 54.88 -17.55
N LYS A 35 -27.87 54.31 -18.62
CA LYS A 35 -28.15 52.87 -18.71
C LYS A 35 -26.81 52.17 -18.55
N LEU A 36 -26.61 51.52 -17.39
CA LEU A 36 -25.50 50.59 -17.21
C LEU A 36 -25.49 49.63 -18.41
N PRO A 37 -24.32 49.33 -19.00
CA PRO A 37 -24.26 48.50 -20.20
C PRO A 37 -24.96 47.17 -19.90
N ALA A 38 -26.03 46.90 -20.64
CA ALA A 38 -26.83 45.70 -20.46
C ALA A 38 -25.92 44.50 -20.78
N VAL A 39 -25.55 43.77 -19.73
CA VAL A 39 -24.69 42.59 -19.86
C VAL A 39 -25.44 41.57 -20.74
N PRO A 40 -24.82 41.06 -21.82
CA PRO A 40 -25.48 40.11 -22.71
C PRO A 40 -25.99 38.89 -21.94
N GLU A 41 -27.17 38.39 -22.30
CA GLU A 41 -27.82 37.25 -21.63
C GLU A 41 -26.93 36.00 -21.64
N SER A 42 -26.14 35.82 -22.71
CA SER A 42 -25.14 34.76 -22.85
C SER A 42 -24.07 34.80 -21.74
N VAL A 43 -23.65 36.00 -21.31
CA VAL A 43 -22.67 36.20 -20.24
C VAL A 43 -23.29 35.87 -18.88
N LEU A 44 -24.56 36.22 -18.65
CA LEU A 44 -25.29 35.89 -17.42
C LEU A 44 -25.52 34.38 -17.29
N LYS A 45 -25.94 33.70 -18.38
CA LYS A 45 -26.08 32.23 -18.44
C LYS A 45 -24.73 31.53 -18.17
N ARG A 46 -23.64 32.04 -18.75
CA ARG A 46 -22.27 31.52 -18.51
C ARG A 46 -21.79 31.73 -17.07
N ARG A 47 -22.12 32.87 -16.44
CA ARG A 47 -21.84 33.12 -15.01
C ARG A 47 -22.57 32.13 -14.12
N LYS A 48 -23.89 31.99 -14.28
CA LYS A 48 -24.71 31.01 -13.53
C LYS A 48 -24.18 29.57 -13.68
N SER A 49 -23.84 29.13 -14.90
CA SER A 49 -23.26 27.81 -15.14
C SER A 49 -21.90 27.61 -14.44
N ARG A 50 -21.04 28.63 -14.47
CA ARG A 50 -19.72 28.58 -13.81
C ARG A 50 -19.87 28.53 -12.29
N ASP A 51 -20.79 29.30 -11.71
CA ASP A 51 -21.01 29.32 -10.26
C ASP A 51 -21.64 28.01 -9.78
N ALA A 52 -22.58 27.44 -10.55
CA ALA A 52 -23.09 26.09 -10.30
C ALA A 52 -21.98 25.03 -10.36
N LYS A 53 -21.09 25.08 -11.37
CA LYS A 53 -19.92 24.18 -11.47
C LYS A 53 -18.96 24.35 -10.29
N LYS A 54 -18.72 25.59 -9.83
CA LYS A 54 -17.89 25.86 -8.65
C LYS A 54 -18.53 25.29 -7.37
N ALA A 55 -19.83 25.49 -7.18
CA ALA A 55 -20.56 24.95 -6.03
C ALA A 55 -20.53 23.41 -6.01
N ILE A 56 -20.72 22.76 -7.17
CA ILE A 56 -20.61 21.29 -7.29
C ILE A 56 -19.17 20.84 -6.96
N LYS A 57 -18.15 21.49 -7.52
CA LYS A 57 -16.74 21.18 -7.23
C LYS A 57 -16.44 21.32 -5.74
N LEU A 58 -16.93 22.37 -5.09
CA LEU A 58 -16.75 22.60 -3.66
C LEU A 58 -17.42 21.49 -2.83
N LYS A 59 -18.68 21.14 -3.15
CA LYS A 59 -19.40 20.04 -2.48
C LYS A 59 -18.65 18.71 -2.62
N VAL A 60 -18.15 18.39 -3.82
CA VAL A 60 -17.36 17.18 -4.08
C VAL A 60 -16.03 17.19 -3.33
N ALA A 61 -15.36 18.34 -3.25
CA ALA A 61 -14.10 18.48 -2.52
C ALA A 61 -14.29 18.30 -1.01
N LEU A 62 -15.34 18.90 -0.43
CA LEU A 62 -15.69 18.74 0.98
C LEU A 62 -16.02 17.29 1.32
N LYS A 63 -16.82 16.61 0.48
CA LYS A 63 -17.13 15.18 0.65
C LYS A 63 -15.88 14.32 0.60
N LYS A 64 -15.02 14.52 -0.42
CA LYS A 64 -13.73 13.82 -0.54
C LYS A 64 -12.82 14.05 0.68
N ARG A 65 -12.78 15.26 1.22
CA ARG A 65 -11.99 15.59 2.42
C ARG A 65 -12.50 14.82 3.64
N GLY A 66 -13.81 14.77 3.85
CA GLY A 66 -14.44 13.97 4.91
C GLY A 66 -14.16 12.48 4.76
N ASP A 67 -14.31 11.92 3.56
CA ASP A 67 -14.06 10.51 3.28
C ASP A 67 -12.58 10.15 3.49
N ASN A 68 -11.66 11.00 3.03
CA ASN A 68 -10.22 10.80 3.22
C ASN A 68 -9.82 10.81 4.70
N PHE A 69 -10.43 11.67 5.51
CA PHE A 69 -10.19 11.69 6.96
C PHE A 69 -10.63 10.38 7.62
N LYS A 70 -11.85 9.90 7.29
CA LYS A 70 -12.35 8.60 7.78
C LYS A 70 -11.43 7.45 7.36
N LYS A 71 -11.03 7.41 6.09
CA LYS A 71 -10.09 6.39 5.57
C LYS A 71 -8.75 6.43 6.27
N ARG A 72 -8.18 7.63 6.51
CA ARG A 72 -6.90 7.76 7.21
C ARG A 72 -6.98 7.21 8.63
N LYS A 73 -8.08 7.50 9.34
CA LYS A 73 -8.34 6.96 10.68
C LYS A 73 -8.45 5.43 10.65
N GLU A 74 -9.12 4.87 9.64
CA GLU A 74 -9.24 3.43 9.46
C GLU A 74 -7.89 2.76 9.19
N ILE A 75 -7.11 3.30 8.24
CA ILE A 75 -5.77 2.80 7.90
C ILE A 75 -4.86 2.78 9.14
N PHE A 76 -4.90 3.86 9.93
CA PHE A 76 -4.10 3.94 11.15
C PHE A 76 -4.48 2.86 12.17
N LYS A 77 -5.79 2.67 12.43
CA LYS A 77 -6.29 1.62 13.32
C LYS A 77 -5.94 0.20 12.83
N ARG A 78 -5.99 -0.04 11.51
CA ARG A 78 -5.58 -1.32 10.92
C ARG A 78 -4.09 -1.59 11.14
N ALA A 79 -3.25 -0.59 10.87
CA ALA A 79 -1.81 -0.69 11.10
C ALA A 79 -1.48 -0.97 12.58
N GLU A 80 -2.14 -0.26 13.51
CA GLU A 80 -2.02 -0.50 14.94
C GLU A 80 -2.38 -1.95 15.31
N LYS A 81 -3.51 -2.46 14.78
CA LYS A 81 -3.94 -3.85 14.97
C LYS A 81 -2.89 -4.84 14.48
N TYR A 82 -2.32 -4.64 13.29
CA TYR A 82 -1.30 -5.54 12.75
C TYR A 82 -0.01 -5.53 13.57
N VAL A 83 0.44 -4.35 14.02
CA VAL A 83 1.61 -4.25 14.91
C VAL A 83 1.36 -4.99 16.22
N LYS A 84 0.17 -4.84 16.81
CA LYS A 84 -0.23 -5.58 18.02
C LYS A 84 -0.22 -7.08 17.75
N GLU A 85 -0.80 -7.53 16.64
CA GLU A 85 -0.83 -8.95 16.24
C GLU A 85 0.58 -9.53 16.12
N TYR A 86 1.50 -8.84 15.44
CA TYR A 86 2.88 -9.31 15.28
C TYR A 86 3.61 -9.44 16.62
N ARG A 87 3.49 -8.42 17.49
CA ARG A 87 4.11 -8.44 18.81
C ARG A 87 3.53 -9.54 19.70
N THR A 88 2.23 -9.78 19.62
CA THR A 88 1.59 -10.86 20.37
C THR A 88 2.11 -12.22 19.90
N LYS A 89 2.17 -12.47 18.58
CA LYS A 89 2.69 -13.73 18.02
C LYS A 89 4.14 -13.99 18.43
N GLU A 90 5.00 -12.98 18.31
CA GLU A 90 6.42 -13.09 18.71
C GLU A 90 6.56 -13.42 20.21
N ARG A 91 5.78 -12.75 21.08
CA ARG A 91 5.77 -13.05 22.52
C ARG A 91 5.21 -14.44 22.83
N ASP A 92 4.20 -14.87 22.08
CA ASP A 92 3.59 -16.19 22.26
C ASP A 92 4.56 -17.31 21.89
N GLU A 93 5.30 -17.19 20.78
CA GLU A 93 6.34 -18.14 20.39
C GLU A 93 7.41 -18.25 21.49
N ILE A 94 7.88 -17.12 22.02
CA ILE A 94 8.85 -17.09 23.12
C ILE A 94 8.27 -17.71 24.40
N ARG A 95 7.01 -17.40 24.73
CA ARG A 95 6.32 -17.94 25.91
C ARG A 95 6.17 -19.46 25.82
N LEU A 96 5.74 -19.99 24.68
CA LEU A 96 5.59 -21.43 24.45
C LEU A 96 6.93 -22.16 24.54
N ALA A 97 7.99 -21.59 23.93
CA ALA A 97 9.34 -22.15 24.02
C ALA A 97 9.84 -22.21 25.48
N ARG A 98 9.61 -21.16 26.28
CA ARG A 98 9.98 -21.13 27.70
C ARG A 98 9.18 -22.14 28.53
N GLN A 99 7.87 -22.23 28.30
CA GLN A 99 7.00 -23.17 29.00
C GLN A 99 7.38 -24.63 28.72
N ALA A 100 7.69 -24.95 27.47
CA ALA A 100 8.15 -26.28 27.09
C ALA A 100 9.47 -26.61 27.81
N LYS A 101 10.46 -25.70 27.75
CA LYS A 101 11.75 -25.87 28.43
C LYS A 101 11.59 -26.06 29.95
N HIS A 102 10.70 -25.28 30.59
CA HIS A 102 10.43 -25.42 32.03
C HIS A 102 9.81 -26.77 32.39
N LYS A 103 8.96 -27.32 31.53
CA LYS A 103 8.32 -28.63 31.73
C LYS A 103 9.21 -29.82 31.31
N GLY A 104 10.41 -29.57 30.78
CA GLY A 104 11.27 -30.62 30.20
C GLY A 104 10.80 -31.13 28.82
N ASN A 105 9.83 -30.45 28.19
CA ASN A 105 9.31 -30.79 26.86
C ASN A 105 9.98 -29.94 25.77
N TYR A 106 9.86 -30.37 24.52
CA TYR A 106 10.35 -29.63 23.36
C TYR A 106 9.21 -28.88 22.66
N TYR A 107 9.42 -27.60 22.37
CA TYR A 107 8.53 -26.82 21.52
C TYR A 107 9.08 -26.79 20.09
N ILE A 108 8.31 -27.30 19.14
CA ILE A 108 8.62 -27.27 17.72
C ILE A 108 7.83 -26.11 17.09
N PRO A 109 8.50 -25.07 16.55
CA PRO A 109 7.81 -23.96 15.92
C PRO A 109 7.12 -24.41 14.63
N ALA A 110 6.07 -23.68 14.23
CA ALA A 110 5.37 -23.96 12.99
C ALA A 110 6.28 -23.72 11.77
N GLU A 111 6.15 -24.57 10.75
CA GLU A 111 6.89 -24.39 9.50
C GLU A 111 6.54 -23.06 8.82
N ALA A 112 7.56 -22.45 8.20
CA ALA A 112 7.40 -21.18 7.50
C ALA A 112 6.50 -21.33 6.26
N LYS A 113 5.58 -20.37 6.09
CA LYS A 113 4.59 -20.36 5.00
C LYS A 113 5.00 -19.51 3.80
N LEU A 114 5.99 -18.63 3.97
CA LEU A 114 6.43 -17.64 3.00
C LEU A 114 7.91 -17.81 2.69
N ALA A 115 8.26 -17.83 1.41
CA ALA A 115 9.62 -17.72 0.95
C ALA A 115 9.83 -16.44 0.14
N PHE A 116 11.03 -15.89 0.24
CA PHE A 116 11.53 -14.91 -0.71
C PHE A 116 12.60 -15.56 -1.57
N VAL A 117 12.43 -15.50 -2.89
CA VAL A 117 13.27 -16.20 -3.86
C VAL A 117 13.98 -15.20 -4.73
N ILE A 118 15.31 -15.30 -4.81
CA ILE A 118 16.18 -14.43 -5.59
C ILE A 118 16.88 -15.26 -6.66
N ARG A 119 16.91 -14.76 -7.89
CA ARG A 119 17.71 -15.36 -8.95
C ARG A 119 19.16 -14.91 -8.87
N ILE A 120 20.10 -15.84 -8.76
CA ILE A 120 21.54 -15.52 -8.59
C ILE A 120 22.38 -15.80 -9.84
N ARG A 121 21.93 -16.72 -10.71
CA ARG A 121 22.61 -17.11 -11.96
C ARG A 121 21.91 -16.55 -13.21
N GLY A 122 22.70 -16.37 -14.27
CA GLY A 122 22.28 -15.82 -15.57
C GLY A 122 21.32 -16.71 -16.37
N VAL A 123 21.02 -16.28 -17.60
CA VAL A 123 20.11 -16.97 -18.54
C VAL A 123 20.82 -17.95 -19.47
N ASN A 124 22.15 -17.90 -19.52
CA ASN A 124 22.96 -18.73 -20.40
C ASN A 124 23.09 -20.15 -19.83
N GLN A 125 23.08 -21.16 -20.71
CA GLN A 125 23.25 -22.57 -20.37
C GLN A 125 22.23 -23.10 -19.33
N VAL A 126 20.99 -22.57 -19.35
CA VAL A 126 19.91 -23.01 -18.46
C VAL A 126 19.07 -24.08 -19.16
N ALA A 127 18.94 -25.25 -18.54
CA ALA A 127 18.07 -26.32 -19.04
C ALA A 127 16.63 -25.83 -19.27
N PRO A 128 15.94 -26.26 -20.34
CA PRO A 128 14.60 -25.76 -20.69
C PRO A 128 13.56 -25.90 -19.56
N LYS A 129 13.59 -27.02 -18.81
CA LYS A 129 12.71 -27.26 -17.66
C LYS A 129 12.90 -26.18 -16.58
N VAL A 130 14.15 -25.91 -16.20
CA VAL A 130 14.51 -24.89 -15.21
C VAL A 130 14.14 -23.49 -15.71
N ARG A 131 14.42 -23.20 -16.99
CA ARG A 131 14.06 -21.93 -17.62
C ARG A 131 12.56 -21.65 -17.52
N LYS A 132 11.73 -22.66 -17.76
CA LYS A 132 10.26 -22.54 -17.64
C LYS A 132 9.82 -22.28 -16.21
N VAL A 133 10.40 -22.98 -15.23
CA VAL A 133 10.11 -22.76 -13.79
C VAL A 133 10.45 -21.32 -13.37
N LEU A 134 11.63 -20.82 -13.75
CA LEU A 134 12.04 -19.43 -13.46
C LEU A 134 11.09 -18.41 -14.11
N GLN A 135 10.60 -18.68 -15.32
CA GLN A 135 9.60 -17.84 -16.00
C GLN A 135 8.26 -17.83 -15.25
N LEU A 136 7.79 -18.99 -14.75
CA LEU A 136 6.56 -19.08 -13.95
C LEU A 136 6.67 -18.28 -12.66
N PHE A 137 7.84 -18.32 -11.99
CA PHE A 137 8.12 -17.47 -10.83
C PHE A 137 8.37 -16.00 -11.16
N ARG A 138 8.39 -15.62 -12.44
CA ARG A 138 8.68 -14.25 -12.94
C ARG A 138 10.13 -13.80 -12.70
N LEU A 139 11.05 -14.73 -12.47
CA LEU A 139 12.48 -14.51 -12.24
C LEU A 139 13.26 -14.45 -13.57
N LYS A 140 13.03 -13.39 -14.36
CA LYS A 140 13.62 -13.24 -15.70
C LYS A 140 15.07 -12.76 -15.71
N GLN A 141 15.44 -11.86 -14.79
CA GLN A 141 16.76 -11.23 -14.72
C GLN A 141 17.49 -11.66 -13.44
N ILE A 142 18.82 -11.53 -13.42
CA ILE A 142 19.64 -11.76 -12.22
C ILE A 142 19.25 -10.72 -11.16
N ASN A 143 19.30 -11.10 -9.89
CA ASN A 143 18.90 -10.32 -8.71
C ASN A 143 17.43 -9.89 -8.72
N ASN A 144 16.60 -10.51 -9.55
CA ASN A 144 15.15 -10.39 -9.37
C ASN A 144 14.74 -11.20 -8.14
N GLY A 145 13.84 -10.62 -7.33
CA GLY A 145 13.27 -11.23 -6.14
C GLY A 145 11.74 -11.31 -6.21
N VAL A 146 11.15 -12.40 -5.73
CA VAL A 146 9.69 -12.59 -5.67
C VAL A 146 9.28 -13.30 -4.37
N PHE A 147 8.14 -12.89 -3.80
CA PHE A 147 7.49 -13.62 -2.70
C PHE A 147 6.70 -14.81 -3.23
N ILE A 148 6.95 -15.99 -2.65
CA ILE A 148 6.30 -17.25 -3.02
C ILE A 148 5.68 -17.86 -1.76
N LYS A 149 4.41 -18.25 -1.88
CA LYS A 149 3.73 -19.06 -0.85
C LYS A 149 4.30 -20.47 -0.90
N LEU A 150 4.77 -20.95 0.24
CA LEU A 150 5.30 -22.31 0.37
C LEU A 150 4.14 -23.31 0.44
N ASN A 151 4.19 -24.27 -0.47
CA ASN A 151 3.34 -25.44 -0.53
C ASN A 151 4.16 -26.57 -1.16
N LYS A 152 3.68 -27.82 -1.08
CA LYS A 152 4.42 -28.98 -1.61
C LYS A 152 4.81 -28.83 -3.09
N ALA A 153 3.93 -28.26 -3.91
CA ALA A 153 4.16 -28.05 -5.34
C ALA A 153 5.27 -27.00 -5.61
N THR A 154 5.21 -25.85 -4.95
CA THR A 154 6.19 -24.76 -5.09
C THR A 154 7.54 -25.20 -4.55
N ILE A 155 7.61 -25.95 -3.46
CA ILE A 155 8.86 -26.52 -2.95
C ILE A 155 9.49 -27.45 -3.99
N ASN A 156 8.72 -28.33 -4.62
CA ASN A 156 9.23 -29.19 -5.69
C ASN A 156 9.72 -28.38 -6.90
N MET A 157 9.00 -27.31 -7.26
CA MET A 157 9.48 -26.39 -8.30
C MET A 157 10.75 -25.65 -7.90
N LEU A 158 10.90 -25.25 -6.63
CA LEU A 158 12.12 -24.62 -6.11
C LEU A 158 13.31 -25.57 -6.15
N ARG A 159 13.13 -26.85 -5.82
CA ARG A 159 14.16 -27.90 -5.96
C ARG A 159 14.63 -28.05 -7.41
N ILE A 160 13.73 -27.99 -8.39
CA ILE A 160 14.10 -28.07 -9.82
C ILE A 160 15.01 -26.90 -10.22
N CYS A 161 14.74 -25.68 -9.75
CA CYS A 161 15.52 -24.50 -10.11
C CYS A 161 16.61 -24.11 -9.10
N GLU A 162 16.84 -24.96 -8.10
CA GLU A 162 17.68 -24.71 -6.93
C GLU A 162 19.08 -24.17 -7.26
N PRO A 163 19.83 -24.70 -8.25
CA PRO A 163 21.17 -24.20 -8.59
C PRO A 163 21.20 -22.76 -9.13
N TYR A 164 20.05 -22.19 -9.49
CA TYR A 164 19.95 -20.85 -10.10
C TYR A 164 19.36 -19.81 -9.17
N ILE A 165 18.83 -20.24 -8.03
CA ILE A 165 18.15 -19.39 -7.06
C ILE A 165 18.79 -19.51 -5.69
N THR A 166 18.59 -18.47 -4.88
CA THR A 166 18.72 -18.58 -3.44
C THR A 166 17.42 -18.13 -2.81
N TRP A 167 17.01 -18.81 -1.74
CA TRP A 167 15.74 -18.52 -1.09
C TRP A 167 15.78 -18.82 0.40
N GLY A 168 14.81 -18.28 1.12
CA GLY A 168 14.64 -18.52 2.55
C GLY A 168 13.43 -17.77 3.09
N TYR A 169 13.32 -17.69 4.41
CA TYR A 169 12.17 -17.14 5.11
C TYR A 169 12.41 -15.66 5.46
N PRO A 170 11.70 -14.72 4.82
CA PRO A 170 11.90 -13.31 5.10
C PRO A 170 11.20 -12.94 6.41
N ASN A 171 11.89 -12.17 7.26
CA ASN A 171 11.29 -11.58 8.45
C ASN A 171 10.41 -10.37 8.07
N LEU A 172 9.56 -9.92 9.01
CA LEU A 172 8.64 -8.80 8.79
C LEU A 172 9.39 -7.52 8.36
N LYS A 173 10.58 -7.27 8.92
CA LYS A 173 11.40 -6.11 8.56
C LYS A 173 11.88 -6.16 7.12
N SER A 174 12.36 -7.31 6.66
CA SER A 174 12.83 -7.54 5.29
C SER A 174 11.69 -7.39 4.29
N VAL A 175 10.50 -7.93 4.60
CA VAL A 175 9.29 -7.74 3.77
C VAL A 175 8.93 -6.25 3.68
N ARG A 176 8.92 -5.55 4.82
CA ARG A 176 8.67 -4.11 4.90
C ARG A 176 9.68 -3.33 4.05
N ASP A 177 10.97 -3.53 4.27
CA ASP A 177 12.03 -2.83 3.54
C ASP A 177 11.96 -3.09 2.03
N LEU A 178 11.68 -4.32 1.60
CA LEU A 178 11.49 -4.67 0.20
C LEU A 178 10.33 -3.90 -0.42
N ILE A 179 9.16 -3.91 0.21
CA ILE A 179 7.95 -3.25 -0.32
C ILE A 179 8.11 -1.73 -0.31
N TYR A 180 8.66 -1.13 0.76
CA TYR A 180 8.83 0.31 0.84
C TYR A 180 9.93 0.85 -0.08
N LYS A 181 11.11 0.20 -0.12
CA LYS A 181 12.28 0.72 -0.85
C LYS A 181 12.34 0.26 -2.31
N ARG A 182 11.90 -0.97 -2.59
CA ARG A 182 12.05 -1.62 -3.90
C ARG A 182 10.70 -2.00 -4.53
N GLY A 183 9.58 -1.63 -3.91
CA GLY A 183 8.23 -1.99 -4.35
C GLY A 183 7.75 -1.24 -5.58
N PHE A 184 7.39 -1.99 -6.61
CA PHE A 184 6.70 -1.48 -7.80
C PHE A 184 5.40 -2.25 -8.00
N ALA A 185 4.36 -1.54 -8.41
CA ALA A 185 3.07 -2.08 -8.78
C ALA A 185 3.03 -2.46 -10.27
N LYS A 186 2.36 -3.58 -10.57
CA LYS A 186 1.98 -4.01 -11.92
C LYS A 186 0.58 -3.52 -12.25
N ILE A 187 0.50 -2.42 -12.99
CA ILE A 187 -0.78 -1.80 -13.39
C ILE A 187 -0.80 -1.69 -14.90
N LYS A 188 -1.81 -2.28 -15.55
CA LYS A 188 -1.90 -2.32 -17.02
C LYS A 188 -0.59 -2.77 -17.68
N LEU A 189 0.07 -3.79 -17.10
CA LEU A 189 1.38 -4.32 -17.53
C LEU A 189 2.56 -3.35 -17.42
N GLN A 190 2.37 -2.16 -16.86
CA GLN A 190 3.43 -1.20 -16.58
C GLN A 190 3.98 -1.37 -15.17
N ARG A 191 5.26 -1.05 -15.01
CA ARG A 191 5.99 -1.05 -13.74
C ARG A 191 5.93 0.37 -13.15
N ILE A 192 5.08 0.60 -12.15
CA ILE A 192 4.86 1.92 -11.54
C ILE A 192 5.33 1.89 -10.08
N PRO A 193 6.11 2.87 -9.61
CA PRO A 193 6.55 2.90 -8.21
C PRO A 193 5.37 3.11 -7.26
N ILE A 194 5.39 2.44 -6.10
CA ILE A 194 4.34 2.57 -5.09
C ILE A 194 4.61 3.85 -4.28
N THR A 195 4.08 4.98 -4.74
CA THR A 195 4.26 6.28 -4.07
C THR A 195 3.11 6.65 -3.12
N SER A 196 1.91 6.10 -3.33
CA SER A 196 0.74 6.43 -2.52
C SER A 196 -0.20 5.24 -2.37
N ASN A 197 -0.94 5.21 -1.25
CA ASN A 197 -1.95 4.19 -0.97
C ASN A 197 -3.06 4.17 -2.03
N THR A 198 -3.29 5.28 -2.75
CA THR A 198 -4.30 5.33 -3.82
C THR A 198 -4.00 4.35 -4.96
N ILE A 199 -2.73 4.06 -5.22
CA ILE A 199 -2.28 3.11 -6.26
C ILE A 199 -2.68 1.68 -5.87
N ILE A 200 -2.50 1.34 -4.59
CA ILE A 200 -2.85 0.05 -4.00
C ILE A 200 -4.37 -0.10 -3.98
N GLU A 201 -5.09 0.86 -3.38
CA GLU A 201 -6.54 0.84 -3.28
C GLU A 201 -7.18 0.66 -4.66
N LYS A 202 -6.78 1.44 -5.67
CA LYS A 202 -7.37 1.32 -7.02
C LYS A 202 -7.30 -0.09 -7.61
N LYS A 203 -6.23 -0.85 -7.33
CA LYS A 203 -6.02 -2.18 -7.92
C LYS A 203 -6.50 -3.32 -7.03
N LEU A 204 -6.37 -3.19 -5.71
CA LEU A 204 -6.60 -4.25 -4.73
C LEU A 204 -7.79 -4.00 -3.80
N LYS A 205 -8.60 -2.95 -4.02
CA LYS A 205 -9.82 -2.69 -3.23
C LYS A 205 -10.77 -3.89 -3.17
N LYS A 206 -10.88 -4.66 -4.26
CA LYS A 206 -11.70 -5.90 -4.30
C LYS A 206 -11.23 -6.97 -3.30
N SER A 207 -9.94 -6.97 -2.98
CA SER A 207 -9.31 -7.89 -2.03
C SER A 207 -9.23 -7.33 -0.61
N ASN A 208 -9.92 -6.20 -0.32
CA ASN A 208 -9.87 -5.48 0.96
C ASN A 208 -8.47 -4.99 1.38
N ILE A 209 -7.56 -4.79 0.42
CA ILE A 209 -6.22 -4.24 0.66
C ILE A 209 -6.24 -2.78 0.22
N ILE A 210 -6.10 -1.86 1.17
CA ILE A 210 -6.27 -0.42 0.95
C ILE A 210 -4.93 0.31 1.03
N CYS A 211 -4.05 -0.12 1.93
CA CYS A 211 -2.78 0.56 2.20
C CYS A 211 -1.56 -0.37 2.06
N ILE A 212 -0.35 0.21 2.18
CA ILE A 212 0.91 -0.54 2.19
C ILE A 212 0.98 -1.53 3.35
N GLU A 213 0.55 -1.15 4.55
CA GLU A 213 0.60 -2.05 5.72
C GLU A 213 -0.35 -3.25 5.56
N ASP A 214 -1.54 -3.06 4.97
CA ASP A 214 -2.43 -4.18 4.59
C ASP A 214 -1.72 -5.11 3.59
N LEU A 215 -1.01 -4.55 2.60
CA LEU A 215 -0.28 -5.33 1.60
C LEU A 215 0.87 -6.12 2.23
N ILE A 216 1.64 -5.51 3.13
CA ILE A 216 2.71 -6.17 3.89
C ILE A 216 2.12 -7.30 4.74
N HIS A 217 1.01 -7.03 5.43
CA HIS A 217 0.36 -8.02 6.28
C HIS A 217 -0.15 -9.21 5.49
N GLU A 218 -0.83 -8.98 4.37
CA GLU A 218 -1.33 -10.04 3.50
C GLU A 218 -0.19 -10.90 2.93
N VAL A 219 0.93 -10.28 2.55
CA VAL A 219 2.11 -10.98 2.04
C VAL A 219 2.79 -11.80 3.15
N PHE A 220 3.05 -11.19 4.31
CA PHE A 220 3.79 -11.81 5.41
C PHE A 220 3.02 -12.98 6.05
N THR A 221 1.72 -12.80 6.28
CA THR A 221 0.87 -13.82 6.90
C THR A 221 0.38 -14.88 5.90
N VAL A 222 0.61 -14.65 4.59
CA VAL A 222 0.13 -15.51 3.51
C VAL A 222 -1.39 -15.67 3.55
N GLY A 223 -2.08 -14.52 3.53
CA GLY A 223 -3.53 -14.46 3.59
C GLY A 223 -4.25 -15.05 2.36
N PRO A 224 -5.59 -15.07 2.37
CA PRO A 224 -6.40 -15.68 1.31
C PRO A 224 -6.19 -15.00 -0.06
N ASN A 225 -5.88 -13.71 -0.07
CA ASN A 225 -5.67 -12.90 -1.26
C ASN A 225 -4.18 -12.76 -1.64
N PHE A 226 -3.29 -13.57 -1.04
CA PHE A 226 -1.84 -13.56 -1.33
C PHE A 226 -1.53 -13.62 -2.83
N LYS A 227 -2.27 -14.42 -3.59
CA LYS A 227 -2.08 -14.54 -5.06
C LYS A 227 -2.22 -13.19 -5.76
N TYR A 228 -3.21 -12.38 -5.37
CA TYR A 228 -3.45 -11.06 -5.95
C TYR A 228 -2.42 -10.04 -5.47
N ALA A 229 -2.06 -10.07 -4.17
CA ALA A 229 -1.02 -9.23 -3.60
C ALA A 229 0.37 -9.48 -4.23
N SER A 230 0.79 -10.74 -4.36
CA SER A 230 2.07 -11.10 -4.98
C SER A 230 2.09 -10.78 -6.48
N ASN A 231 0.97 -10.96 -7.20
CA ASN A 231 0.91 -10.59 -8.62
C ASN A 231 0.84 -9.07 -8.86
N PHE A 232 0.27 -8.32 -7.92
CA PHE A 232 0.30 -6.86 -7.92
C PHE A 232 1.73 -6.32 -7.79
N LEU A 233 2.55 -6.95 -6.95
CA LEU A 233 3.96 -6.64 -6.85
C LEU A 233 4.69 -7.08 -8.13
N TRP A 234 5.37 -6.13 -8.77
CA TRP A 234 6.36 -6.43 -9.81
C TRP A 234 7.56 -7.14 -9.15
N PRO A 235 8.22 -8.09 -9.83
CA PRO A 235 9.47 -8.68 -9.31
C PRO A 235 10.44 -7.61 -8.84
N PHE A 236 10.90 -7.72 -7.61
CA PHE A 236 11.82 -6.78 -6.98
C PHE A 236 13.14 -6.81 -7.75
N LYS A 237 13.62 -5.64 -8.19
CA LYS A 237 14.96 -5.53 -8.77
C LYS A 237 15.93 -5.15 -7.65
N LEU A 238 16.75 -6.10 -7.23
CA LEU A 238 17.70 -5.94 -6.13
C LEU A 238 19.09 -5.60 -6.66
N ASN A 239 19.90 -4.96 -5.82
CA ASN A 239 21.31 -4.74 -6.12
C ASN A 239 22.11 -6.02 -5.85
N THR A 240 23.34 -6.10 -6.37
CA THR A 240 24.29 -7.11 -5.92
C THR A 240 24.59 -6.93 -4.42
N PRO A 241 24.73 -8.02 -3.64
CA PRO A 241 24.99 -7.90 -2.22
C PRO A 241 26.31 -7.17 -1.96
N THR A 242 26.32 -6.26 -0.99
CA THR A 242 27.55 -5.61 -0.51
C THR A 242 28.55 -6.68 -0.02
N GLY A 243 29.77 -6.66 -0.58
CA GLY A 243 30.79 -7.70 -0.38
C GLY A 243 30.71 -8.89 -1.34
N GLY A 244 29.80 -8.86 -2.31
CA GLY A 244 29.69 -9.88 -3.36
C GLY A 244 29.05 -11.19 -2.91
N TRP A 245 29.08 -12.16 -3.81
CA TRP A 245 28.64 -13.54 -3.56
C TRP A 245 29.86 -14.37 -3.15
N ARG A 246 29.67 -15.36 -2.26
CA ARG A 246 30.73 -16.31 -1.88
C ARG A 246 31.06 -17.22 -3.05
N LYS A 247 30.08 -18.04 -3.45
CA LYS A 247 30.20 -18.96 -4.59
C LYS A 247 28.81 -19.35 -5.08
N LYS A 248 28.44 -18.87 -6.27
CA LYS A 248 27.10 -19.08 -6.85
C LYS A 248 26.84 -20.50 -7.34
N THR A 249 27.89 -21.32 -7.46
CA THR A 249 27.83 -22.65 -8.08
C THR A 249 27.75 -23.79 -7.08
N THR A 250 27.91 -23.52 -5.78
CA THR A 250 27.83 -24.51 -4.69
C THR A 250 26.62 -24.24 -3.80
N HIS A 251 26.12 -25.30 -3.17
CA HIS A 251 24.93 -25.21 -2.32
C HIS A 251 25.27 -24.44 -1.04
N TYR A 252 24.27 -23.81 -0.41
CA TYR A 252 24.47 -23.01 0.80
C TYR A 252 25.12 -23.79 1.95
N VAL A 253 24.76 -25.07 2.11
CA VAL A 253 25.31 -25.98 3.14
C VAL A 253 26.80 -26.24 2.93
N GLU A 254 27.27 -26.23 1.68
CA GLU A 254 28.68 -26.43 1.30
C GLU A 254 29.47 -25.11 1.30
N GLY A 255 28.94 -24.05 1.92
CA GLY A 255 29.55 -22.73 1.94
C GLY A 255 29.30 -21.87 0.69
N GLY A 256 28.44 -22.31 -0.23
CA GLY A 256 28.02 -21.56 -1.40
C GLY A 256 26.85 -20.61 -1.16
N ASP A 257 26.12 -20.29 -2.24
CA ASP A 257 25.02 -19.33 -2.23
C ASP A 257 23.70 -19.84 -2.79
N PHE A 258 23.67 -20.92 -3.56
CA PHE A 258 22.39 -21.41 -4.11
C PHE A 258 21.64 -22.26 -3.07
N GLY A 259 20.32 -22.34 -3.20
CA GLY A 259 19.47 -23.17 -2.33
C GLY A 259 18.83 -22.44 -1.15
N CYS A 260 18.26 -23.24 -0.25
CA CYS A 260 17.58 -22.75 0.95
C CYS A 260 18.59 -22.34 2.02
N ARG A 261 18.45 -21.10 2.51
CA ARG A 261 19.27 -20.57 3.63
C ARG A 261 18.43 -20.12 4.82
N GLU A 262 17.17 -20.55 4.87
CA GLU A 262 16.23 -20.28 5.98
C GLU A 262 16.23 -18.79 6.38
N ASP A 263 16.47 -18.48 7.66
CA ASP A 263 16.47 -17.12 8.21
C ASP A 263 17.71 -16.30 7.80
N LYS A 264 18.78 -16.96 7.34
CA LYS A 264 20.01 -16.28 6.91
C LYS A 264 19.80 -15.51 5.60
N ILE A 265 18.66 -15.70 4.92
CA ILE A 265 18.22 -14.84 3.81
C ILE A 265 18.08 -13.38 4.24
N ASN A 266 17.68 -13.12 5.50
CA ASN A 266 17.46 -11.75 5.98
C ASN A 266 18.76 -10.94 6.03
N HIS A 267 19.87 -11.60 6.34
CA HIS A 267 21.20 -10.99 6.30
C HIS A 267 21.62 -10.66 4.86
N LEU A 268 21.32 -11.53 3.90
CA LEU A 268 21.55 -11.27 2.48
C LEU A 268 20.69 -10.09 2.00
N LEU A 269 19.40 -10.08 2.32
CA LEU A 269 18.46 -9.03 1.91
C LEU A 269 18.89 -7.66 2.41
N LYS A 270 19.37 -7.56 3.65
CA LYS A 270 19.91 -6.31 4.21
C LYS A 270 21.06 -5.73 3.37
N LYS A 271 21.85 -6.58 2.70
CA LYS A 271 22.96 -6.18 1.83
C LYS A 271 22.53 -5.85 0.39
N MET A 272 21.33 -6.24 -0.02
CA MET A 272 20.85 -6.10 -1.41
C MET A 272 19.77 -5.01 -1.59
N VAL A 273 19.06 -4.65 -0.51
CA VAL A 273 17.92 -3.72 -0.49
C VAL A 273 18.38 -2.31 -0.15
#